data_AF-A0A7R8CB31-F1
#
_entry.id   AF-A0A7R8CB31-F1
#
_cell.length_a   1.000
_cell.length_b   1.000
_cell.length_c   1.000
_cell.angle_alpha   90.00
_cell.angle_beta   90.00
_cell.angle_gamma   90.00
#
_symmetry.space_group_name_H-M   'P 1'
#
loop_
_entity.id
_entity.type
_entity.pdbx_description
1 polymer ?
#
loop_
_entity_poly.entity_id
_entity_poly.type
_entity_poly.pdbx_seq_one_letter_code
_entity_poly.pdbx_strand_id
1 'polypeptide(L)'
;MLLCCLHTSLEYTEYFTHRILFLLFAKTTFHFSSIMRAPSLFHLRAPGSGKGTISNWIVRDFALAHVSSGDLLRMHLKEKTPLGKKAQQFVDKGELVPDDLMVDLVTSELKKKESTPWLLDGFPRTRFQAEILHERTPVDVVINLDVPFETIIDRVKDRWVHPGSGRIYNTLFNPPKVPGKDDETGEDLMQREDDKPESVRRRLEIFSDSTRPVLDFLPLQRCLY
;
A
#
# COMPACT_ATOMS: atom_id res chain seq x y z
N MET A 1 6.31 9.64 -25.82
CA MET A 1 6.27 10.55 -24.66
C MET A 1 4.81 10.88 -24.39
N LEU A 2 4.14 10.16 -23.50
CA LEU A 2 2.82 10.51 -22.96
C LEU A 2 2.98 10.59 -21.44
N LEU A 3 3.18 11.79 -20.92
CA LEU A 3 2.91 12.11 -19.52
C LEU A 3 1.39 12.16 -19.39
N CYS A 4 0.81 11.35 -18.50
CA CYS A 4 -0.60 11.50 -18.12
C CYS A 4 -0.63 11.75 -16.61
N CYS A 5 -0.58 13.04 -16.22
CA CYS A 5 -1.01 13.46 -14.89
C CYS A 5 -2.51 13.13 -14.76
N LEU A 6 -2.88 12.32 -13.76
CA LEU A 6 -4.28 12.11 -13.42
C LEU A 6 -4.76 13.29 -12.55
N HIS A 7 -5.45 14.25 -13.18
CA HIS A 7 -6.25 15.25 -12.48
C HIS A 7 -7.60 14.62 -12.13
N THR A 8 -7.95 14.62 -10.83
CA THR A 8 -9.07 13.85 -10.27
C THR A 8 -10.42 14.53 -10.50
N SER A 9 -11.30 13.92 -11.31
CA SER A 9 -12.76 14.12 -11.24
C SER A 9 -13.56 12.83 -11.53
N LEU A 10 -14.39 12.47 -10.55
CA LEU A 10 -15.71 11.79 -10.52
C LEU A 10 -16.09 10.54 -11.36
N GLU A 11 -15.30 9.98 -12.29
CA GLU A 11 -15.74 8.80 -13.10
C GLU A 11 -14.84 7.54 -12.94
N TYR A 12 -14.34 7.25 -11.73
CA TYR A 12 -13.14 6.40 -11.57
C TYR A 12 -13.31 4.87 -11.44
N THR A 13 -14.48 4.29 -11.16
CA THR A 13 -14.55 2.84 -10.84
C THR A 13 -14.40 1.91 -12.06
N GLU A 14 -15.10 2.17 -13.16
CA GLU A 14 -14.90 1.39 -14.40
C GLU A 14 -13.64 1.84 -15.17
N TYR A 15 -13.38 3.15 -15.24
CA TYR A 15 -12.25 3.69 -15.99
C TYR A 15 -10.88 3.31 -15.42
N PHE A 16 -10.73 3.23 -14.10
CA PHE A 16 -9.46 2.87 -13.47
C PHE A 16 -9.12 1.40 -13.70
N THR A 17 -10.10 0.50 -13.60
CA THR A 17 -9.95 -0.92 -13.87
C THR A 17 -9.60 -1.15 -15.35
N HIS A 18 -10.33 -0.51 -16.27
CA HIS A 18 -10.05 -0.60 -17.70
C HIS A 18 -8.70 0.03 -18.10
N ARG A 19 -8.24 1.11 -17.45
CA ARG A 19 -6.91 1.72 -17.74
C ARG A 19 -5.75 0.96 -17.10
N ILE A 20 -5.90 0.37 -15.91
CA ILE A 20 -4.88 -0.54 -15.37
C ILE A 20 -4.78 -1.78 -16.25
N LEU A 21 -5.92 -2.36 -16.64
CA LEU A 21 -5.97 -3.45 -17.61
C LEU A 21 -5.31 -3.00 -18.93
N PHE A 22 -5.69 -1.86 -19.48
CA PHE A 22 -5.10 -1.33 -20.71
C PHE A 22 -3.62 -0.98 -20.57
N LEU A 23 -3.11 -0.54 -19.42
CA LEU A 23 -1.67 -0.28 -19.23
C LEU A 23 -0.89 -1.58 -19.02
N LEU A 24 -1.49 -2.58 -18.35
CA LEU A 24 -0.97 -3.95 -18.22
C LEU A 24 -1.01 -4.71 -19.55
N PHE A 25 -1.87 -4.35 -20.50
CA PHE A 25 -2.01 -5.03 -21.80
C PHE A 25 -1.43 -4.24 -22.98
N ALA A 26 -1.56 -2.90 -23.04
CA ALA A 26 -1.18 -2.07 -24.20
C ALA A 26 0.29 -1.63 -24.21
N LYS A 27 1.00 -1.63 -23.07
CA LYS A 27 2.48 -1.60 -23.07
C LYS A 27 3.09 -2.99 -23.23
N THR A 28 2.23 -4.00 -23.35
CA THR A 28 2.54 -5.42 -23.29
C THR A 28 2.12 -6.07 -24.60
N THR A 29 2.55 -5.50 -25.73
CA THR A 29 3.05 -6.34 -26.82
C THR A 29 4.34 -7.03 -26.33
N PHE A 30 4.21 -7.85 -25.28
CA PHE A 30 5.19 -8.87 -24.97
C PHE A 30 5.02 -9.91 -26.07
N HIS A 31 6.12 -10.20 -26.74
CA HIS A 31 6.26 -11.48 -27.43
C HIS A 31 5.78 -12.56 -26.45
N PHE A 32 4.66 -13.20 -26.79
CA PHE A 32 3.98 -14.22 -25.98
C PHE A 32 4.79 -15.53 -25.88
N SER A 33 6.11 -15.49 -26.02
CA SER A 33 6.98 -16.66 -26.11
C SER A 33 7.83 -16.92 -24.86
N SER A 34 7.88 -16.06 -23.84
CA SER A 34 8.78 -16.31 -22.69
C SER A 34 8.43 -15.60 -21.36
N ILE A 35 7.16 -15.53 -20.93
CA ILE A 35 6.86 -15.16 -19.53
C ILE A 35 6.84 -16.46 -18.68
N MET A 36 8.01 -16.87 -18.19
CA MET A 36 8.17 -18.02 -17.28
C MET A 36 8.18 -17.62 -15.79
N ARG A 37 7.72 -16.42 -15.42
CA ARG A 37 7.68 -15.96 -14.02
C ARG A 37 6.44 -15.12 -13.73
N ALA A 38 5.87 -15.31 -12.54
CA ALA A 38 4.63 -14.68 -12.12
C ALA A 38 4.84 -13.17 -11.83
N PRO A 39 3.91 -12.28 -12.26
CA PRO A 39 4.06 -10.83 -12.10
C PRO A 39 4.11 -10.40 -10.63
N SER A 40 5.09 -9.53 -10.36
CA SER A 40 5.43 -9.00 -9.04
C SER A 40 5.10 -7.50 -8.99
N LEU A 41 4.21 -7.10 -8.08
CA LEU A 41 3.69 -5.74 -7.99
C LEU A 41 4.02 -5.10 -6.64
N PHE A 42 4.59 -3.89 -6.64
CA PHE A 42 4.87 -3.14 -5.42
C PHE A 42 4.10 -1.82 -5.31
N HIS A 43 3.67 -1.48 -4.08
CA HIS A 43 2.71 -0.43 -3.80
C HIS A 43 3.25 0.60 -2.77
N LEU A 44 3.67 1.77 -3.25
CA LEU A 44 4.08 2.92 -2.43
C LEU A 44 2.89 3.85 -2.20
N ARG A 45 2.60 4.23 -0.93
CA ARG A 45 1.58 5.25 -0.67
C ARG A 45 1.45 5.75 0.77
N ALA A 46 1.14 7.03 0.86
CA ALA A 46 0.80 7.78 2.06
C ALA A 46 -0.48 7.28 2.77
N PRO A 47 -0.59 7.46 4.10
CA PRO A 47 -1.82 7.19 4.86
C PRO A 47 -3.01 7.96 4.28
N GLY A 48 -4.19 7.34 4.14
CA GLY A 48 -5.41 8.03 3.67
C GLY A 48 -5.59 8.13 2.15
N SER A 49 -4.66 7.60 1.36
CA SER A 49 -4.74 7.60 -0.12
C SER A 49 -5.80 6.66 -0.74
N GLY A 50 -6.52 5.86 0.06
CA GLY A 50 -7.45 4.83 -0.44
C GLY A 50 -6.78 3.50 -0.81
N LYS A 51 -5.52 3.31 -0.36
CA LYS A 51 -4.67 2.16 -0.68
C LYS A 51 -5.31 0.79 -0.44
N GLY A 52 -5.92 0.57 0.73
CA GLY A 52 -6.53 -0.72 1.06
C GLY A 52 -7.65 -1.10 0.08
N THR A 53 -8.44 -0.12 -0.34
CA THR A 53 -9.51 -0.31 -1.33
C THR A 53 -8.94 -0.75 -2.69
N ILE A 54 -7.90 -0.07 -3.16
CA ILE A 54 -7.22 -0.40 -4.43
C ILE A 54 -6.53 -1.77 -4.35
N SER A 55 -5.79 -2.06 -3.27
CA SER A 55 -5.13 -3.35 -3.07
C SER A 55 -6.14 -4.49 -3.12
N ASN A 56 -7.30 -4.33 -2.45
CA ASN A 56 -8.36 -5.33 -2.45
C ASN A 56 -8.96 -5.56 -3.85
N TRP A 57 -9.18 -4.49 -4.62
CA TRP A 57 -9.66 -4.62 -6.00
C TRP A 57 -8.65 -5.33 -6.89
N ILE A 58 -7.37 -4.94 -6.84
CA ILE A 58 -6.32 -5.57 -7.65
C ILE A 58 -6.19 -7.05 -7.29
N VAL A 59 -6.15 -7.39 -6.00
CA VAL A 59 -6.05 -8.78 -5.53
C VAL A 59 -7.23 -9.61 -6.03
N ARG A 60 -8.45 -9.08 -5.92
CA ARG A 60 -9.68 -9.75 -6.38
C ARG A 60 -9.69 -9.94 -7.90
N ASP A 61 -9.41 -8.88 -8.65
CA ASP A 61 -9.61 -8.85 -10.10
C ASP A 61 -8.49 -9.58 -10.87
N PHE A 62 -7.28 -9.67 -10.29
CA PHE A 62 -6.11 -10.29 -10.91
C PHE A 62 -5.64 -11.57 -10.21
N ALA A 63 -6.38 -12.07 -9.21
CA ALA A 63 -6.06 -13.28 -8.45
C ALA A 63 -4.61 -13.30 -7.91
N LEU A 64 -4.17 -12.17 -7.35
CA LEU A 64 -2.82 -12.03 -6.78
C LEU A 64 -2.79 -12.46 -5.31
N ALA A 65 -1.69 -13.06 -4.87
CA ALA A 65 -1.43 -13.20 -3.45
C ALA A 65 -1.10 -11.84 -2.83
N HIS A 66 -1.82 -11.44 -1.78
CA HIS A 66 -1.53 -10.20 -1.06
C HIS A 66 -0.48 -10.42 0.03
N VAL A 67 0.61 -9.64 -0.02
CA VAL A 67 1.72 -9.72 0.94
C VAL A 67 1.91 -8.34 1.56
N SER A 68 1.45 -8.17 2.80
CA SER A 68 1.57 -6.93 3.57
C SER A 68 2.68 -7.05 4.60
N SER A 69 3.71 -6.21 4.50
CA SER A 69 4.87 -6.26 5.43
C SER A 69 4.47 -6.01 6.88
N GLY A 70 3.47 -5.15 7.10
CA GLY A 70 2.91 -4.87 8.42
C GLY A 70 2.13 -6.04 9.00
N ASP A 71 1.34 -6.74 8.19
CA ASP A 71 0.61 -7.93 8.64
C ASP A 71 1.55 -9.10 8.93
N LEU A 72 2.56 -9.31 8.09
CA LEU A 72 3.60 -10.30 8.33
C LEU A 72 4.33 -10.02 9.64
N LEU A 73 4.73 -8.76 9.88
CA LEU A 73 5.40 -8.41 11.12
C LEU A 73 4.51 -8.68 12.34
N ARG A 74 3.22 -8.27 12.31
CA ARG A 74 2.25 -8.53 13.38
C ARG A 74 2.05 -10.03 13.64
N MET A 75 1.95 -10.83 12.58
CA MET A 75 1.84 -12.29 12.68
C MET A 75 3.06 -12.88 13.39
N HIS A 76 4.27 -12.52 12.94
CA HIS A 76 5.52 -13.01 13.53
C HIS A 76 5.69 -12.61 15.00
N LEU A 77 5.27 -11.40 15.38
CA LEU A 77 5.24 -10.93 16.77
C LEU A 77 4.25 -11.76 17.61
N LYS A 78 3.02 -11.94 17.13
CA LYS A 78 1.96 -12.72 17.79
C LYS A 78 2.36 -14.18 18.01
N GLU A 79 2.96 -14.80 17.00
CA GLU A 79 3.42 -16.20 17.02
C GLU A 79 4.75 -16.38 17.77
N LYS A 80 5.40 -15.30 18.21
CA LYS A 80 6.67 -15.31 18.93
C LYS A 80 7.77 -16.10 18.21
N THR A 81 7.78 -16.02 16.87
CA THR A 81 8.82 -16.61 16.03
C THR A 81 10.20 -16.02 16.38
N PRO A 82 11.33 -16.66 15.99
CA PRO A 82 12.66 -16.09 16.24
C PRO A 82 12.83 -14.67 15.68
N LEU A 83 12.27 -14.40 14.49
CA LEU A 83 12.24 -13.06 13.90
C LEU A 83 11.35 -12.11 14.69
N GLY A 84 10.14 -12.55 15.05
CA GLY A 84 9.21 -11.77 15.86
C GLY A 84 9.80 -11.34 17.19
N LYS A 85 10.49 -12.24 17.90
CA LYS A 85 11.19 -11.92 19.15
C LYS A 85 12.28 -10.85 18.96
N LYS A 86 13.04 -10.93 17.87
CA LYS A 86 14.04 -9.92 17.50
C LYS A 86 13.42 -8.58 17.11
N ALA A 87 12.22 -8.59 16.51
CA ALA A 87 11.51 -7.37 16.15
C ALA A 87 10.78 -6.73 17.34
N GLN A 88 10.32 -7.54 18.30
CA GLN A 88 9.56 -7.10 19.47
C GLN A 88 10.30 -6.02 20.27
N GLN A 89 11.61 -6.17 20.48
CA GLN A 89 12.45 -5.19 21.18
C GLN A 89 12.47 -3.79 20.54
N PHE A 90 12.26 -3.69 19.22
CA PHE A 90 12.19 -2.40 18.52
C PHE A 90 10.77 -1.84 18.61
N VAL A 91 9.78 -2.71 18.38
CA VAL A 91 8.35 -2.35 18.44
C VAL A 91 7.95 -1.84 19.83
N ASP A 92 8.42 -2.50 20.89
CA ASP A 92 8.14 -2.12 22.29
C ASP A 92 8.71 -0.74 22.64
N LYS A 93 9.79 -0.33 21.95
CA LYS A 93 10.42 0.98 22.11
C LYS A 93 9.83 2.05 21.18
N GLY A 94 8.87 1.68 20.32
CA GLY A 94 8.35 2.55 19.27
C GLY A 94 9.36 2.84 18.15
N GLU A 95 10.44 2.06 18.07
CA GLU A 95 11.48 2.18 17.07
C GLU A 95 11.09 1.43 15.78
N LEU A 96 11.64 1.87 14.65
CA LEU A 96 11.50 1.14 13.39
C LEU A 96 12.31 -0.16 13.45
N VAL A 97 11.70 -1.23 12.96
CA VAL A 97 12.40 -2.51 12.80
C VAL A 97 13.53 -2.32 11.76
N PRO A 98 14.76 -2.79 12.04
CA PRO A 98 15.89 -2.63 11.13
C PRO A 98 15.60 -3.17 9.72
N ASP A 99 16.12 -2.47 8.71
CA ASP A 99 15.84 -2.75 7.30
C ASP A 99 16.20 -4.19 6.91
N ASP A 100 17.38 -4.70 7.32
CA ASP A 100 17.81 -6.07 7.02
C ASP A 100 16.80 -7.12 7.52
N LEU A 101 16.27 -6.91 8.73
CA LEU A 101 15.29 -7.82 9.32
C LEU A 101 13.96 -7.80 8.56
N MET A 102 13.55 -6.61 8.10
CA MET A 102 12.34 -6.45 7.28
C MET A 102 12.51 -7.05 5.88
N VAL A 103 13.68 -6.89 5.26
CA VAL A 103 14.02 -7.50 3.97
C VAL A 103 13.98 -9.02 4.08
N ASP A 104 14.63 -9.60 5.08
CA ASP A 104 14.65 -11.05 5.31
C ASP A 104 13.23 -11.59 5.53
N LEU A 105 12.42 -10.89 6.33
CA LEU A 105 11.01 -11.24 6.56
C LEU A 105 10.24 -11.30 5.24
N VAL A 106 10.27 -10.22 4.46
CA VAL A 106 9.49 -10.09 3.23
C VAL A 106 9.98 -11.07 2.17
N THR A 107 11.29 -11.15 1.91
CA THR A 107 11.85 -12.03 0.88
C THR A 107 11.60 -13.50 1.18
N SER A 108 11.66 -13.92 2.46
CA SER A 108 11.32 -15.28 2.85
C SER A 108 9.87 -15.64 2.57
N GLU A 109 8.94 -14.70 2.75
CA GLU A 109 7.53 -14.92 2.46
C GLU A 109 7.24 -14.93 0.96
N LEU A 110 7.85 -14.00 0.20
CA LEU A 110 7.73 -13.96 -1.26
C LEU A 110 8.25 -15.26 -1.90
N LYS A 111 9.33 -15.84 -1.36
CA LYS A 111 9.88 -17.12 -1.84
C LYS A 111 8.88 -18.27 -1.69
N LYS A 112 8.08 -18.30 -0.60
CA LYS A 112 7.02 -19.31 -0.44
C LYS A 112 5.90 -19.15 -1.48
N LYS A 113 5.79 -17.98 -2.10
CA LYS A 113 4.78 -17.64 -3.11
C LYS A 113 5.37 -17.47 -4.51
N GLU A 114 6.58 -17.97 -4.77
CA GLU A 114 7.27 -17.76 -6.05
C GLU A 114 6.49 -18.30 -7.26
N SER A 115 5.64 -19.32 -7.06
CA SER A 115 4.76 -19.90 -8.08
C SER A 115 3.45 -19.14 -8.31
N THR A 116 3.20 -18.05 -7.58
CA THR A 116 1.92 -17.32 -7.60
C THR A 116 2.19 -15.83 -7.76
N PRO A 117 1.47 -15.12 -8.65
CA PRO A 117 1.68 -13.69 -8.77
C PRO A 117 1.27 -12.98 -7.48
N TRP A 118 1.98 -11.92 -7.11
CA TRP A 118 1.80 -11.30 -5.79
C TRP A 118 1.80 -9.77 -5.84
N LEU A 119 1.04 -9.20 -4.91
CA LEU A 119 1.01 -7.77 -4.59
C LEU A 119 1.71 -7.57 -3.24
N LEU A 120 2.83 -6.86 -3.27
CA LEU A 120 3.57 -6.44 -2.09
C LEU A 120 3.11 -5.05 -1.64
N ASP A 121 2.57 -4.99 -0.43
CA ASP A 121 2.01 -3.80 0.18
C ASP A 121 2.89 -3.33 1.35
N GLY A 122 3.37 -2.08 1.25
CA GLY A 122 3.98 -1.38 2.39
C GLY A 122 5.46 -1.65 2.61
N PHE A 123 6.16 -2.26 1.64
CA PHE A 123 7.61 -2.49 1.61
C PHE A 123 8.13 -2.63 0.18
N PRO A 124 9.20 -1.96 -0.26
CA PRO A 124 10.18 -1.19 0.51
C PRO A 124 9.70 0.20 0.94
N ARG A 125 10.19 0.67 2.09
CA ARG A 125 10.00 2.03 2.63
C ARG A 125 11.25 2.88 2.59
N THR A 126 12.42 2.26 2.45
CA THR A 126 13.71 2.93 2.34
C THR A 126 14.38 2.50 1.05
N ARG A 127 15.28 3.33 0.54
CA ARG A 127 16.08 3.00 -0.65
C ARG A 127 16.88 1.71 -0.46
N PHE A 128 17.47 1.53 0.72
CA PHE A 128 18.24 0.34 1.05
C PHE A 128 17.39 -0.95 0.99
N GLN A 129 16.16 -0.91 1.51
CA GLN A 129 15.21 -2.03 1.34
C GLN A 129 14.90 -2.30 -0.13
N ALA A 130 14.78 -1.25 -0.95
CA ALA A 130 14.47 -1.39 -2.38
C ALA A 130 15.63 -1.99 -3.17
N GLU A 131 16.85 -1.58 -2.87
CA GLU A 131 18.08 -2.11 -3.46
C GLU A 131 18.19 -3.62 -3.18
N ILE A 132 18.10 -4.03 -1.91
CA ILE A 132 18.21 -5.46 -1.56
C ILE A 132 17.03 -6.27 -2.09
N LEU A 133 15.81 -5.72 -2.07
CA LEU A 133 14.66 -6.41 -2.66
C LEU A 133 14.86 -6.66 -4.15
N HIS A 134 15.37 -5.67 -4.90
CA HIS A 134 15.62 -5.79 -6.33
C HIS A 134 16.63 -6.90 -6.66
N GLU A 135 17.68 -7.03 -5.84
CA GLU A 135 18.69 -8.08 -5.99
C GLU A 135 18.13 -9.49 -5.71
N ARG A 136 17.29 -9.62 -4.68
CA ARG A 136 16.80 -10.94 -4.21
C ARG A 136 15.55 -11.40 -4.94
N THR A 137 14.66 -10.47 -5.26
CA THR A 137 13.34 -10.74 -5.83
C THR A 137 12.99 -9.64 -6.85
N PRO A 138 13.37 -9.79 -8.12
CA PRO A 138 13.09 -8.80 -9.16
C PRO A 138 11.59 -8.49 -9.26
N VAL A 139 11.24 -7.20 -9.24
CA VAL A 139 9.86 -6.70 -9.30
C VAL A 139 9.54 -6.24 -10.72
N ASP A 140 8.41 -6.67 -11.27
CA ASP A 140 8.02 -6.36 -12.66
C ASP A 140 7.35 -5.00 -12.79
N VAL A 141 6.46 -4.65 -11.84
CA VAL A 141 5.64 -3.44 -11.88
C VAL A 141 5.60 -2.76 -10.52
N VAL A 142 5.59 -1.43 -10.53
CA VAL A 142 5.45 -0.58 -9.35
C VAL A 142 4.25 0.35 -9.58
N ILE A 143 3.34 0.45 -8.62
CA ILE A 143 2.20 1.38 -8.69
C ILE A 143 2.34 2.44 -7.58
N ASN A 144 2.33 3.71 -7.98
CA ASN A 144 2.42 4.90 -7.14
C ASN A 144 1.42 5.97 -7.65
N LEU A 145 0.14 6.04 -7.29
CA LEU A 145 -0.29 6.62 -6.01
C LEU A 145 0.31 7.98 -5.70
N ASP A 146 0.46 8.79 -6.73
CA ASP A 146 0.65 10.22 -6.57
C ASP A 146 -0.70 10.93 -6.36
N VAL A 147 -1.06 11.15 -5.09
CA VAL A 147 -2.23 11.94 -4.69
C VAL A 147 -1.73 13.19 -3.98
N PRO A 148 -2.19 14.40 -4.38
CA PRO A 148 -1.80 15.63 -3.72
C PRO A 148 -2.05 15.59 -2.21
N PHE A 149 -1.12 16.14 -1.41
CA PHE A 149 -1.21 16.10 0.05
C PHE A 149 -2.50 16.72 0.59
N GLU A 150 -2.94 17.84 0.01
CA GLU A 150 -4.19 18.48 0.42
C GLU A 150 -5.40 17.57 0.19
N THR A 151 -5.44 16.81 -0.91
CA THR A 151 -6.48 15.79 -1.14
C THR A 151 -6.42 14.67 -0.09
N ILE A 152 -5.24 14.29 0.38
CA ILE A 152 -5.09 13.30 1.44
C ILE A 152 -5.56 13.86 2.79
N ILE A 153 -5.16 15.08 3.13
CA ILE A 153 -5.57 15.77 4.36
C ILE A 153 -7.10 15.91 4.39
N ASP A 154 -7.69 16.33 3.28
CA ASP A 154 -9.14 16.42 3.11
C ASP A 154 -9.86 15.08 3.23
N ARG A 155 -9.24 13.98 2.81
CA ARG A 155 -9.80 12.63 3.01
C ARG A 155 -9.71 12.18 4.46
N VAL A 156 -8.63 12.53 5.15
CA VAL A 156 -8.38 12.04 6.52
C VAL A 156 -9.15 12.84 7.56
N LYS A 157 -9.34 14.17 7.38
CA LYS A 157 -10.14 15.01 8.29
C LYS A 157 -11.59 14.53 8.41
N ASP A 158 -12.10 13.90 7.34
CA ASP A 158 -13.46 13.42 7.21
C ASP A 158 -13.60 11.93 7.54
N ARG A 159 -12.51 11.29 8.01
CA ARG A 159 -12.49 9.87 8.36
C ARG A 159 -13.04 9.63 9.76
N TRP A 160 -13.98 8.70 9.85
CA TRP A 160 -14.59 8.23 11.10
C TRP A 160 -14.36 6.73 11.24
N VAL A 161 -14.12 6.27 12.47
CA VAL A 161 -13.85 4.85 12.74
C VAL A 161 -14.75 4.36 13.85
N HIS A 162 -15.36 3.20 13.65
CA HIS A 162 -16.08 2.48 14.69
C HIS A 162 -15.06 1.72 15.58
N PRO A 163 -14.91 2.03 16.88
CA PRO A 163 -13.87 1.43 17.72
C PRO A 163 -13.95 -0.09 17.84
N GLY A 164 -15.16 -0.65 17.97
CA GLY A 164 -15.38 -2.07 18.21
C GLY A 164 -15.06 -2.97 17.01
N SER A 165 -15.27 -2.47 15.79
CA SER A 165 -15.10 -3.25 14.56
C SER A 165 -13.91 -2.81 13.69
N GLY A 166 -13.44 -1.57 13.86
CA GLY A 166 -12.48 -0.94 12.95
C GLY A 166 -13.07 -0.51 11.61
N ARG A 167 -14.39 -0.62 11.39
CA ARG A 167 -15.05 -0.09 10.18
C ARG A 167 -14.76 1.39 10.01
N ILE A 168 -14.53 1.80 8.77
CA ILE A 168 -14.12 3.15 8.40
C ILE A 168 -15.21 3.78 7.55
N TYR A 169 -15.61 4.99 7.93
CA TYR A 169 -16.54 5.84 7.22
C TYR A 169 -15.82 7.11 6.79
N ASN A 170 -16.31 7.74 5.73
CA ASN A 170 -15.88 9.07 5.32
C ASN A 170 -17.11 9.88 4.92
N THR A 171 -17.26 11.08 5.48
CA THR A 171 -18.47 11.91 5.28
C THR A 171 -18.77 12.25 3.82
N LEU A 172 -17.78 12.22 2.93
CA LEU A 172 -17.92 12.52 1.50
C LEU A 172 -18.06 11.27 0.63
N PHE A 173 -17.25 10.23 0.88
CA PHE A 173 -17.15 9.06 -0.01
C PHE A 173 -17.97 7.86 0.44
N ASN A 174 -18.11 7.67 1.74
CA ASN A 174 -18.83 6.55 2.35
C ASN A 174 -19.43 7.01 3.68
N PRO A 175 -20.42 7.93 3.64
CA PRO A 175 -21.03 8.44 4.86
C PRO A 175 -21.80 7.32 5.56
N PRO A 176 -21.81 7.29 6.90
CA PRO A 176 -22.70 6.39 7.61
C PRO A 176 -24.17 6.75 7.31
N LYS A 177 -25.06 5.77 7.38
CA LYS A 177 -26.52 5.96 7.22
C LYS A 177 -27.06 7.00 8.22
N VAL A 178 -26.51 7.00 9.43
CA VAL A 178 -26.80 8.00 10.47
C VAL A 178 -25.49 8.70 10.87
N PRO A 179 -25.42 10.04 10.81
CA PRO A 179 -24.21 10.77 11.17
C PRO A 179 -23.68 10.40 12.55
N GLY A 180 -22.38 10.05 12.60
CA GLY A 180 -21.70 9.66 13.84
C GLY A 180 -22.02 8.26 14.37
N LYS A 181 -22.80 7.44 13.65
CA LYS A 181 -23.18 6.09 14.08
C LYS A 181 -22.67 5.02 13.12
N ASP A 182 -22.30 3.87 13.67
CA ASP A 182 -21.97 2.69 12.87
C ASP A 182 -23.23 2.06 12.26
N ASP A 183 -23.15 1.67 10.98
CA ASP A 183 -24.29 1.16 10.21
C ASP A 183 -24.78 -0.23 10.63
N GLU A 184 -23.95 -1.01 11.32
CA GLU A 184 -24.29 -2.36 11.76
C GLU A 184 -24.68 -2.41 13.24
N THR A 185 -23.93 -1.73 14.10
CA THR A 185 -24.15 -1.79 15.55
C THR A 185 -24.93 -0.61 16.11
N GLY A 186 -24.98 0.52 15.39
CA GLY A 186 -25.55 1.77 15.90
C GLY A 186 -24.71 2.46 16.98
N GLU A 187 -23.50 1.96 17.25
CA GLU A 187 -22.55 2.53 18.22
C GLU A 187 -21.89 3.81 17.67
N ASP A 188 -21.29 4.60 18.55
CA ASP A 188 -20.66 5.87 18.19
C ASP A 188 -19.38 5.66 17.37
N LEU A 189 -19.26 6.46 16.31
CA LEU A 189 -18.02 6.62 15.56
C LEU A 189 -17.12 7.64 16.25
N MET A 190 -15.81 7.45 16.12
CA MET A 190 -14.82 8.42 16.60
C MET A 190 -13.85 8.84 15.50
N GLN A 191 -13.34 10.06 15.61
CA GLN A 191 -12.15 10.48 14.90
C GLN A 191 -10.92 10.19 15.75
N ARG A 192 -9.83 9.74 15.12
CA ARG A 192 -8.58 9.46 15.83
C ARG A 192 -7.79 10.76 15.97
N GLU A 193 -7.06 10.91 17.07
CA GLU A 193 -6.15 12.04 17.27
C GLU A 193 -5.09 12.15 16.15
N ASP A 194 -4.67 11.01 15.58
CA ASP A 194 -3.72 10.93 14.47
C ASP A 194 -4.28 11.44 13.12
N ASP A 195 -5.60 11.66 13.03
CA ASP A 195 -6.29 12.12 11.82
C ASP A 195 -6.41 13.66 11.77
N LYS A 196 -5.86 14.37 12.78
CA LYS A 196 -5.74 15.84 12.76
C LYS A 196 -4.84 16.30 11.60
N PRO A 197 -5.18 17.41 10.91
CA PRO A 197 -4.43 17.89 9.74
C PRO A 197 -2.92 18.02 9.98
N GLU A 198 -2.51 18.52 11.14
CA GLU A 198 -1.09 18.71 11.50
C GLU A 198 -0.36 17.37 11.63
N SER A 199 -0.99 16.40 12.30
CA SER A 199 -0.48 15.03 12.47
C SER A 199 -0.35 14.32 11.11
N VAL A 200 -1.36 14.49 10.24
CA VAL A 200 -1.37 13.93 8.89
C VAL A 200 -0.27 14.55 8.04
N ARG A 201 -0.13 15.88 8.04
CA ARG A 201 0.90 16.59 7.28
C ARG A 201 2.31 16.15 7.68
N ARG A 202 2.61 16.06 8.97
CA ARG A 202 3.91 15.55 9.46
C ARG A 202 4.18 14.13 8.95
N ARG A 203 3.17 13.25 8.91
CA ARG A 203 3.31 11.88 8.38
C ARG A 203 3.53 11.85 6.88
N LEU A 204 2.91 12.79 6.14
CA LEU A 204 3.10 12.95 4.69
C LEU A 204 4.51 13.42 4.36
N GLU A 205 5.05 14.37 5.13
CA GLU A 205 6.44 14.85 4.97
C GLU A 205 7.45 13.71 5.18
N ILE A 206 7.34 12.99 6.30
CA ILE A 206 8.20 11.82 6.59
C ILE A 206 8.08 10.76 5.48
N PHE A 207 6.86 10.51 4.99
CA PHE A 207 6.63 9.57 3.90
C PHE A 207 7.31 10.04 2.61
N SER A 208 7.21 11.33 2.26
CA SER A 208 7.84 11.90 1.08
C SER A 208 9.37 11.76 1.12
N ASP A 209 9.98 12.12 2.26
CA ASP A 209 11.42 12.11 2.42
C ASP A 209 12.01 10.69 2.34
N SER A 210 11.27 9.70 2.86
CA SER A 210 11.68 8.29 2.83
C SER A 210 11.35 7.58 1.51
N THR A 211 10.23 7.92 0.88
CA THR A 211 9.72 7.24 -0.33
C THR A 211 10.30 7.80 -1.61
N ARG A 212 10.61 9.09 -1.67
CA ARG A 212 11.18 9.69 -2.88
C ARG A 212 12.49 9.02 -3.31
N PRO A 213 13.45 8.73 -2.41
CA PRO A 213 14.64 7.95 -2.75
C PRO A 213 14.35 6.53 -3.29
N VAL A 214 13.22 5.93 -2.91
CA VAL A 214 12.78 4.62 -3.42
C VAL A 214 12.28 4.76 -4.87
N LEU A 215 11.47 5.78 -5.14
CA LEU A 215 10.99 6.06 -6.50
C LEU A 215 12.13 6.42 -7.45
N ASP A 216 13.11 7.19 -6.98
CA ASP A 216 14.30 7.57 -7.76
C ASP A 216 15.20 6.36 -8.09
N PHE A 217 15.21 5.34 -7.23
CA PHE A 217 15.92 4.08 -7.48
C PHE A 217 15.19 3.20 -8.51
N LEU A 218 13.86 3.24 -8.55
CA LEU A 218 13.07 2.38 -9.44
C LEU A 218 13.01 2.97 -10.86
N PRO A 219 13.29 2.18 -11.91
CA PRO A 219 13.26 2.71 -13.27
C PRO A 219 11.85 3.18 -13.66
N LEU A 220 11.75 4.44 -14.11
CA LEU A 220 10.51 5.15 -14.51
C LEU A 220 9.58 4.36 -15.46
N GLN A 221 10.12 3.39 -16.20
CA GLN A 221 9.35 2.54 -17.12
C GLN A 221 8.42 1.53 -16.43
N ARG A 222 8.60 1.29 -15.12
CA ARG A 222 7.81 0.33 -14.32
C ARG A 222 6.82 1.00 -13.37
N CYS A 223 6.78 2.33 -13.31
CA CYS A 223 5.89 3.08 -12.42
C CYS A 223 4.58 3.47 -13.10
N LEU A 224 3.45 3.02 -12.54
CA LEU A 224 2.12 3.51 -12.90
C LEU A 224 1.71 4.60 -11.90
N TYR A 225 1.46 5.81 -12.41
CA TYR A 225 0.98 6.96 -11.65
C TYR A 225 -0.55 6.99 -11.59
#